data_AF-A0A0A8Y3U2-F1
#
_entry.id   AF-A0A0A8Y3U2-F1
#
_cell.length_a   1.000
_cell.length_b   1.000
_cell.length_c   1.000
_cell.angle_alpha   90.00
_cell.angle_beta   90.00
_cell.angle_gamma   90.00
#
_symmetry.space_group_name_H-M   'P 1'
#
loop_
_entity.id
_entity.type
_entity.pdbx_description
1 polymer ?
#
loop_
_entity_poly.entity_id
_entity_poly.type
_entity_poly.pdbx_seq_one_letter_code
_entity_poly.pdbx_strand_id
1 'polypeptide(L)' 'MEAGGKKSRWFSMPLTRQEIEADFVAITGRKPPRRPKKRPKNVQRQIEAVFPGSSLAEVTRDRYKVNEKGGF' A
#
# COMPACT_ATOMS: atom_id res chain seq x y z
N MET A 1 -39.89 27.95 -7.76
CA MET A 1 -38.47 28.36 -7.58
C MET A 1 -37.59 27.18 -7.98
N GLU A 2 -36.93 27.28 -9.12
CA GLU A 2 -35.99 26.29 -9.64
C GLU A 2 -34.65 26.41 -8.90
N ALA A 3 -34.16 25.32 -8.31
CA ALA A 3 -32.81 25.22 -7.76
C ALA A 3 -31.98 24.23 -8.60
N GLY A 4 -31.54 24.69 -9.77
CA GLY A 4 -30.61 23.96 -10.63
C GLY A 4 -29.21 23.94 -10.04
N GLY A 5 -28.92 22.96 -9.18
CA GLY A 5 -27.57 22.68 -8.69
C GLY A 5 -26.68 22.15 -9.83
N LYS A 6 -25.80 22.99 -10.36
CA LYS A 6 -24.77 22.59 -11.35
C LYS A 6 -23.80 21.60 -10.69
N LYS A 7 -24.00 20.30 -10.93
CA LYS A 7 -23.00 19.27 -10.59
C LYS A 7 -21.73 19.56 -11.38
N SER A 8 -20.62 19.82 -10.69
CA SER A 8 -19.31 19.92 -11.34
C SER A 8 -19.03 18.59 -12.05
N ARG A 9 -18.79 18.66 -13.36
CA ARG A 9 -18.38 17.50 -14.14
C ARG A 9 -16.96 17.15 -13.71
N TRP A 10 -16.83 16.27 -12.73
CA TRP A 10 -15.55 15.66 -12.42
C TRP A 10 -15.15 14.83 -13.65
N PHE A 11 -14.10 15.26 -14.33
CA PHE A 11 -13.59 14.54 -15.48
C PHE A 11 -12.62 13.49 -14.94
N SER A 12 -13.05 12.24 -14.92
CA SER A 12 -12.20 11.11 -14.58
C SER A 12 -11.90 10.30 -15.81
N MET A 13 -10.69 10.42 -16.34
CA MET A 13 -10.15 9.46 -17.30
C MET A 13 -9.25 8.49 -16.53
N PRO A 14 -9.70 7.25 -16.27
CA PRO A 14 -8.84 6.26 -15.66
C PRO A 14 -7.74 5.87 -16.66
N LEU A 15 -6.49 5.87 -16.23
CA LEU A 15 -5.40 5.28 -17.00
C LEU A 15 -5.66 3.79 -17.20
N THR A 16 -5.31 3.30 -18.37
CA THR A 16 -5.37 1.87 -18.65
C THR A 16 -4.28 1.14 -17.87
N ARG A 17 -4.51 -0.15 -17.63
CA ARG A 17 -3.53 -1.00 -16.93
C ARG A 17 -2.22 -1.14 -17.72
N GLN A 18 -2.28 -1.03 -19.05
CA GLN A 18 -1.13 -1.12 -19.94
C GLN A 18 -0.24 0.12 -19.83
N GLU A 19 -0.82 1.33 -19.82
CA GLU A 19 -0.09 2.59 -19.63
C GLU A 19 0.65 2.57 -18.28
N ILE A 20 -0.07 2.22 -17.21
CA ILE A 20 0.53 2.09 -15.87
C ILE A 20 1.69 1.08 -15.89
N GLU A 21 1.54 -0.07 -16.54
CA GLU A 21 2.61 -1.08 -16.58
C GLU A 21 3.84 -0.60 -17.34
N ALA A 22 3.65 0.06 -18.48
CA ALA A 22 4.72 0.64 -19.28
C ALA A 22 5.51 1.70 -18.48
N ASP A 23 4.81 2.60 -17.80
CA ASP A 23 5.42 3.66 -17.01
C ASP A 23 6.23 3.10 -15.83
N PHE A 24 5.68 2.10 -15.11
CA PHE A 24 6.39 1.46 -14.02
C PHE A 24 7.66 0.75 -14.48
N VAL A 25 7.62 0.09 -15.64
CA VAL A 25 8.81 -0.54 -16.23
C VAL A 25 9.82 0.51 -16.65
N ALA A 26 9.39 1.62 -17.26
CA ALA A 26 10.27 2.71 -17.66
C ALA A 26 10.99 3.38 -16.47
N ILE A 27 10.28 3.59 -15.35
CA ILE A 27 10.81 4.27 -14.16
C ILE A 27 11.65 3.33 -13.29
N THR A 28 11.16 2.11 -13.07
CA THR A 28 11.70 1.19 -12.05
C THR A 28 12.44 -0.01 -12.63
N GLY A 29 12.39 -0.21 -13.95
CA GLY A 29 12.89 -1.40 -14.64
C GLY A 29 12.09 -2.67 -14.31
N ARG A 30 10.96 -2.55 -13.60
CA ARG A 30 10.18 -3.67 -13.06
C ARG A 30 8.69 -3.37 -13.21
N LYS A 31 7.90 -4.44 -13.38
CA LYS A 31 6.44 -4.32 -13.42
C LYS A 31 5.91 -3.71 -12.11
N PRO A 32 4.78 -2.98 -12.14
CA PRO A 32 4.18 -2.43 -10.93
C PRO A 32 4.03 -3.53 -9.87
N PRO A 33 4.44 -3.30 -8.62
CA PRO A 33 4.27 -4.29 -7.57
C PRO A 33 2.78 -4.64 -7.49
N ARG A 34 2.47 -5.94 -7.54
CA ARG A 34 1.10 -6.40 -7.30
C ARG A 34 0.66 -5.77 -5.99
N ARG A 35 -0.43 -4.98 -6.03
CA ARG A 35 -1.05 -4.45 -4.81
C ARG A 35 -1.09 -5.61 -3.83
N PRO A 36 -0.38 -5.52 -2.68
CA PRO A 36 -0.43 -6.56 -1.69
C PRO A 36 -1.91 -6.83 -1.43
N LYS A 37 -2.35 -8.10 -1.48
CA LYS A 37 -3.71 -8.46 -1.11
C LYS A 37 -3.85 -8.08 0.37
N LYS A 38 -4.29 -6.84 0.64
CA LYS A 38 -4.59 -6.38 1.98
C LYS A 38 -5.72 -7.28 2.47
N ARG A 39 -5.35 -8.22 3.33
CA ARG A 39 -6.32 -9.10 3.99
C ARG A 39 -7.32 -8.20 4.73
N PRO A 40 -8.58 -8.64 4.88
CA PRO A 40 -9.52 -8.00 5.79
C PRO A 40 -8.85 -7.73 7.15
N LYS A 41 -9.07 -6.55 7.74
CA LYS A 41 -8.35 -6.12 8.95
C LYS A 41 -8.50 -7.10 10.14
N ASN A 42 -9.63 -7.81 10.22
CA ASN A 42 -9.85 -8.86 11.23
C ASN A 42 -8.90 -10.05 11.04
N VAL A 43 -8.75 -10.54 9.81
CA VAL A 43 -7.84 -11.64 9.48
C VAL A 43 -6.39 -11.21 9.69
N GLN A 44 -6.03 -9.99 9.30
CA GLN A 44 -4.68 -9.47 9.51
C GLN A 44 -4.34 -9.38 11.01
N ARG A 45 -5.27 -8.92 11.86
CA ARG A 45 -5.08 -8.88 13.32
C ARG A 45 -4.91 -10.26 13.95
N GLN A 46 -5.66 -11.27 13.49
CA GLN A 46 -5.48 -12.65 13.97
C GLN A 46 -4.10 -13.20 13.62
N ILE A 47 -3.62 -12.90 12.40
CA ILE A 47 -2.29 -13.33 11.96
C ILE A 47 -1.19 -12.61 12.75
N GLU A 48 -1.32 -11.30 12.96
CA GLU A 48 -0.36 -10.50 13.74
C GLU A 48 -0.28 -10.94 15.21
N ALA A 49 -1.38 -11.45 15.77
CA ALA A 49 -1.40 -11.99 17.14
C ALA A 49 -0.59 -13.28 17.29
N VAL A 50 -0.46 -14.08 16.22
CA VAL A 50 0.24 -15.38 16.25
C VAL A 50 1.64 -15.29 15.63
N PHE A 51 1.84 -14.38 14.68
CA PHE A 51 3.08 -14.17 13.95
C PHE A 51 3.62 -12.75 14.17
N PRO A 52 4.29 -12.50 15.31
CA PRO A 52 4.96 -11.23 15.52
C PRO A 52 6.01 -11.01 14.43
N GLY A 53 6.00 -9.83 13.81
CA GLY A 53 6.94 -9.50 12.73
C GLY A 53 6.46 -9.84 11.31
N SER A 54 5.18 -10.18 11.09
CA SER A 54 4.63 -10.36 9.74
C SER A 54 4.70 -9.12 8.84
N SER A 55 4.90 -7.94 9.44
CA SER A 55 5.11 -6.65 8.76
C SER A 55 6.58 -6.36 8.43
N LEU A 56 7.52 -7.20 8.90
CA LEU A 56 8.94 -7.01 8.65
C LEU A 56 9.29 -7.56 7.26
N ALA A 57 10.02 -6.76 6.49
CA ALA A 57 10.54 -7.20 5.19
C ALA A 57 11.59 -8.33 5.34
N GLU A 58 12.24 -8.40 6.51
CA GLU A 58 13.28 -9.38 6.83
C GLU A 58 13.40 -9.55 8.35
N VAL A 59 13.57 -10.78 8.81
CA VAL A 59 13.73 -11.14 10.24
C VAL A 59 15.22 -11.32 10.52
N THR A 60 15.89 -10.24 10.92
CA THR A 60 17.30 -10.27 11.33
C THR A 60 17.42 -9.97 12.82
N ARG A 61 18.39 -10.60 13.48
CA ARG A 61 18.63 -10.44 14.93
C ARG A 61 18.91 -8.98 15.31
N ASP A 62 19.52 -8.22 14.40
CA ASP A 62 19.82 -6.81 14.61
C ASP A 62 18.58 -5.92 14.71
N ARG A 63 17.45 -6.30 14.10
CA ARG A 63 16.18 -5.55 14.21
C ARG A 63 15.47 -5.71 15.56
N TYR A 64 15.88 -6.68 16.38
CA TYR A 64 15.38 -6.87 17.73
C TYR A 64 16.27 -6.23 18.79
N LYS A 65 17.39 -5.59 18.41
CA LYS A 65 18.23 -4.87 19.36
C LYS A 65 17.50 -3.60 19.80
N VAL A 66 16.94 -3.64 21.01
CA VAL A 66 16.34 -2.47 21.65
C VAL A 66 17.48 -1.60 22.19
N ASN A 67 17.59 -0.37 21.69
CA ASN A 67 18.50 0.60 22.27
C ASN A 67 17.87 1.16 23.55
N GLU A 68 18.34 0.69 24.70
CA GLU A 68 17.85 1.10 26.03
C GLU A 68 18.00 2.61 26.29
N LYS A 69 18.79 3.31 25.46
CA LYS A 69 18.99 4.76 25.52
C LYS A 69 18.03 5.60 24.67
N GLY A 70 16.97 5.00 24.12
CA GLY A 70 15.86 5.75 23.51
C GLY A 70 16.20 6.47 22.20
N GLY A 71 16.92 5.81 21.30
CA GLY A 71 17.14 6.29 19.93
C GLY A 71 16.75 5.22 18.91
N PHE A 72 15.94 5.60 17.92
CA PHE A 72 15.70 4.84 16.69
C PHE A 72 16.95 4.80 15.83
#